data_AF-A0A538EDQ4-F1
#
_entry.id   AF-A0A538EDQ4-F1
#
_cell.length_a   1.000
_cell.length_b   1.000
_cell.length_c   1.000
_cell.angle_alpha   90.00
_cell.angle_beta   90.00
_cell.angle_gamma   90.00
#
_symmetry.space_group_name_H-M   'P 1'
#
loop_
_entity.id
_entity.type
_entity.pdbx_description
1 polymer ?
#
loop_
_entity_poly.entity_id
_entity_poly.type
_entity_poly.pdbx_seq_one_letter_code
_entity_poly.pdbx_strand_id
1 'polypeptide(L)'
;MNRQQKEEYLREYSILKAQGKPFFPYAVAKDAAMAAIVLVVIMLLSVVLGAELGPKADGTTTTYVPRPEWYFFFLFELLRVIKPPSLVPLATIGIPTLAMILLILLPFYDRGPERRPERRPIATTAGVFTIVAIAYLTYAGAQAGAPTRIDMKAPGDLRG
;
A
#
# COMPACT_ATOMS: atom_id res chain seq x y z
N MET A 1 40.17 -12.40 -1.48
CA MET A 1 40.40 -11.23 -0.60
C MET A 1 41.79 -11.36 0.00
N ASN A 2 42.66 -10.38 -0.24
CA ASN A 2 44.05 -10.40 0.23
C ASN A 2 44.12 -10.15 1.75
N ARG A 3 45.18 -10.61 2.42
CA ARG A 3 45.33 -10.49 3.90
C ARG A 3 45.31 -9.03 4.37
N GLN A 4 45.95 -8.14 3.60
CA GLN A 4 45.96 -6.70 3.84
C GLN A 4 44.56 -6.06 3.73
N GLN A 5 43.79 -6.41 2.70
CA GLN A 5 42.41 -5.92 2.51
C GLN A 5 41.49 -6.34 3.66
N LYS A 6 41.71 -7.55 4.20
CA LYS A 6 40.94 -8.04 5.36
C LYS A 6 41.25 -7.24 6.63
N GLU A 7 42.52 -6.91 6.87
CA GLU A 7 42.93 -6.11 8.03
C GLU A 7 42.39 -4.68 7.95
N GLU A 8 42.43 -4.08 6.77
CA GLU A 8 41.87 -2.74 6.52
C GLU A 8 40.35 -2.71 6.74
N TYR A 9 39.61 -3.68 6.19
CA TYR A 9 38.16 -3.83 6.44
C TYR A 9 37.84 -4.00 7.92
N LEU A 10 38.60 -4.83 8.65
CA LEU A 10 38.37 -5.05 10.08
C LEU A 10 38.64 -3.80 10.91
N ARG A 11 39.63 -2.99 10.51
CA ARG A 11 39.93 -1.69 11.14
C ARG A 11 38.84 -0.67 10.86
N GLU A 12 38.37 -0.57 9.63
CA GLU A 12 37.27 0.32 9.26
C GLU A 12 35.97 -0.08 9.98
N TYR A 13 35.66 -1.38 10.00
CA TYR A 13 34.51 -1.92 10.71
C TYR A 13 34.56 -1.64 12.23
N SER A 14 35.74 -1.75 12.86
CA SER A 14 35.87 -1.46 14.30
C SER A 14 35.70 0.03 14.60
N ILE A 15 36.20 0.92 13.73
CA ILE A 15 35.98 2.37 13.84
C ILE A 15 34.48 2.70 13.68
N LEU A 16 33.81 2.14 12.67
CA LEU A 16 32.37 2.34 12.43
C LEU A 16 31.53 1.81 13.60
N LYS A 17 31.88 0.64 14.14
CA LYS A 17 31.20 0.05 15.31
C LYS A 17 31.41 0.89 16.57
N ALA A 18 32.59 1.51 16.72
CA ALA A 18 32.88 2.42 17.82
C ALA A 18 32.13 3.77 17.70
N GLN A 19 31.85 4.23 16.48
CA GLN A 19 31.03 5.43 16.23
C GLN A 19 29.53 5.18 16.42
N GLY A 20 29.07 3.94 16.23
CA GLY A 20 27.67 3.56 16.34
C GLY A 20 27.13 3.59 17.78
N LYS A 21 25.91 4.10 17.97
CA LYS A 21 25.21 3.98 19.26
C LYS A 21 24.70 2.53 19.44
N PRO A 22 24.85 1.93 20.63
CA PRO A 22 24.30 0.60 20.89
C PRO A 22 22.77 0.62 20.80
N PHE A 23 22.18 -0.52 20.44
CA PHE A 23 20.73 -0.68 20.32
C PHE A 23 20.00 -0.31 21.62
N PHE A 24 20.42 -0.90 22.74
CA PHE A 24 19.96 -0.52 24.07
C PHE A 24 20.96 0.46 24.69
N PRO A 25 20.50 1.55 25.34
CA PRO A 25 19.11 1.97 25.50
C PRO A 25 18.58 2.87 24.36
N TYR A 26 19.44 3.30 23.43
CA TYR A 26 19.14 4.42 22.54
C TYR A 26 18.05 4.15 21.50
N ALA A 27 18.15 3.06 20.75
CA ALA A 27 17.14 2.73 19.72
C ALA A 27 15.81 2.37 20.40
N VAL A 28 15.85 1.56 21.46
CA VAL A 28 14.67 1.18 22.24
C VAL A 28 13.93 2.39 22.79
N ALA A 29 14.64 3.38 23.35
CA ALA A 29 14.00 4.59 23.87
C ALA A 29 13.33 5.42 22.76
N LYS A 30 13.95 5.50 21.57
CA LYS A 30 13.36 6.19 20.41
C LYS A 30 12.12 5.46 19.89
N ASP A 31 12.20 4.15 19.75
CA ASP A 31 11.09 3.33 19.26
C ASP A 31 9.91 3.38 20.23
N ALA A 32 10.17 3.30 21.55
CA ALA A 32 9.14 3.43 22.57
C ALA A 32 8.49 4.82 22.59
N ALA A 33 9.29 5.90 22.44
CA ALA A 33 8.77 7.25 22.35
C ALA A 33 7.89 7.43 21.10
N MET A 34 8.32 6.93 19.93
CA MET A 34 7.53 6.98 18.71
C MET A 34 6.25 6.15 18.80
N ALA A 35 6.31 4.96 19.42
CA ALA A 35 5.13 4.13 19.65
C ALA A 35 4.11 4.82 20.56
N ALA A 36 4.57 5.48 21.64
CA ALA A 36 3.71 6.26 22.51
C ALA A 36 3.04 7.43 21.77
N ILE A 37 3.79 8.15 20.93
CA ILE A 37 3.23 9.24 20.10
C ILE A 37 2.16 8.70 19.16
N VAL A 38 2.43 7.61 18.42
CA VAL A 38 1.46 7.02 17.49
C VAL A 38 0.19 6.57 18.22
N LEU A 39 0.34 5.95 19.39
CA LEU A 39 -0.79 5.53 20.22
C LEU A 39 -1.63 6.71 20.69
N VAL A 40 -1.00 7.79 21.15
CA VAL A 40 -1.71 9.02 21.55
C VAL A 40 -2.45 9.62 20.35
N VAL A 41 -1.83 9.68 19.17
CA VAL A 41 -2.49 10.17 17.95
C VAL A 41 -3.72 9.33 17.60
N ILE A 42 -3.61 7.99 17.62
CA ILE A 42 -4.74 7.10 17.35
C ILE A 42 -5.86 7.29 18.38
N MET A 43 -5.53 7.41 19.67
CA MET A 43 -6.51 7.68 20.72
C MET A 43 -7.21 9.02 20.51
N LEU A 44 -6.46 10.08 20.19
CA LEU A 44 -7.03 11.40 19.91
C LEU A 44 -7.95 11.37 18.70
N LEU A 45 -7.54 10.73 17.60
CA LEU A 45 -8.39 10.58 16.41
C LEU A 45 -9.65 9.79 16.75
N SER A 46 -9.55 8.72 17.53
CA SER A 46 -10.69 7.91 17.96
C SER A 46 -11.69 8.69 18.82
N VAL A 47 -11.22 9.56 19.72
CA VAL A 47 -12.08 10.37 20.58
C VAL A 47 -12.69 11.56 19.83
N VAL A 48 -11.93 12.21 18.94
CA VAL A 48 -12.36 13.44 18.24
C VAL A 48 -13.22 13.14 17.02
N LEU A 49 -12.83 12.16 16.20
CA LEU A 49 -13.55 11.81 14.96
C LEU A 49 -14.53 10.65 15.16
N GLY A 50 -14.32 9.82 16.18
CA GLY A 50 -15.08 8.58 16.34
C GLY A 50 -14.69 7.52 15.31
N ALA A 51 -15.26 6.32 15.47
CA ALA A 51 -15.24 5.30 14.43
C ALA A 51 -16.63 5.24 13.80
N GLU A 52 -16.72 5.41 12.47
CA GLU A 52 -17.97 5.20 11.75
C GLU A 52 -18.32 3.71 11.78
N LEU A 53 -19.26 3.33 12.65
CA LEU A 53 -19.87 2.01 12.63
C LEU A 53 -21.05 2.04 11.66
N GLY A 54 -20.97 1.23 10.61
CA GLY A 54 -22.08 1.07 9.66
C GLY A 54 -23.37 0.60 10.33
N PRO A 55 -24.52 0.72 9.64
CA PRO A 55 -25.80 0.23 10.15
C PRO A 55 -25.71 -1.26 10.48
N LYS A 56 -26.51 -1.69 11.47
CA LYS A 56 -26.64 -3.12 11.80
C LYS A 56 -27.03 -3.90 10.54
N ALA A 57 -26.38 -5.04 10.33
CA ALA A 57 -26.68 -5.90 9.21
C ALA A 57 -28.14 -6.37 9.28
N ASP A 58 -28.89 -6.11 8.22
CA ASP A 58 -30.26 -6.57 8.03
C ASP A 58 -30.34 -7.27 6.66
N GLY A 59 -30.64 -8.58 6.70
CA GLY A 59 -30.74 -9.40 5.50
C GLY A 59 -32.03 -9.21 4.70
N THR A 60 -32.99 -8.45 5.22
CA THR A 60 -34.29 -8.20 4.56
C THR A 60 -34.29 -6.95 3.68
N THR A 61 -33.23 -6.14 3.74
CA THR A 61 -33.11 -4.86 3.03
C THR A 61 -32.10 -4.94 1.88
N THR A 62 -32.50 -4.49 0.68
CA THR A 62 -31.64 -4.42 -0.52
C THR A 62 -31.18 -3.00 -0.87
N THR A 63 -31.54 -2.01 -0.05
CA THR A 63 -31.23 -0.58 -0.28
C THR A 63 -29.85 -0.18 0.23
N TYR A 64 -29.18 -1.03 1.01
CA TYR A 64 -27.82 -0.80 1.47
C TYR A 64 -26.83 -0.89 0.31
N VAL A 65 -26.00 0.14 0.14
CA VAL A 65 -24.92 0.14 -0.84
C VAL A 65 -23.65 -0.34 -0.14
N PRO A 66 -23.20 -1.58 -0.34
CA PRO A 66 -21.99 -2.07 0.31
C PRO A 66 -20.78 -1.34 -0.26
N ARG A 67 -20.14 -0.51 0.57
CA ARG A 67 -18.86 0.13 0.27
C ARG A 67 -17.78 -0.54 1.12
N PRO A 68 -16.62 -0.91 0.54
CA PRO A 68 -15.53 -1.49 1.31
C PRO A 68 -14.82 -0.43 2.14
N GLU A 69 -13.89 -0.86 3.00
CA GLU A 69 -13.03 0.03 3.76
C GLU A 69 -12.02 0.77 2.85
N TRP A 70 -11.51 1.92 3.30
CA TRP A 70 -10.68 2.82 2.49
C TRP A 70 -9.42 2.17 1.92
N TYR A 71 -8.81 1.24 2.67
CA TYR A 71 -7.63 0.49 2.25
C TYR A 71 -7.92 -0.52 1.12
N PHE A 72 -9.19 -0.73 0.77
CA PHE A 72 -9.63 -1.55 -0.36
C PHE A 72 -10.18 -0.75 -1.55
N PHE A 73 -10.25 0.58 -1.48
CA PHE A 73 -10.80 1.39 -2.57
C PHE A 73 -10.08 1.21 -3.91
N PHE A 74 -8.75 1.01 -3.89
CA PHE A 74 -8.02 0.76 -5.14
C PHE A 74 -8.43 -0.55 -5.83
N LEU A 75 -8.70 -1.62 -5.07
CA LEU A 75 -9.20 -2.89 -5.62
C LEU A 75 -10.65 -2.76 -6.09
N PHE A 76 -11.46 -2.02 -5.34
CA PHE A 76 -12.83 -1.74 -5.71
C PHE A 76 -12.93 -0.99 -7.04
N GLU A 77 -12.10 0.04 -7.25
CA GLU A 77 -12.07 0.75 -8.52
C GLU A 77 -11.51 -0.13 -9.65
N LEU A 78 -10.49 -0.94 -9.37
CA LEU A 78 -9.94 -1.88 -10.34
C LEU A 78 -11.01 -2.87 -10.86
N LEU A 79 -11.91 -3.34 -9.99
CA LEU A 79 -13.08 -4.14 -10.35
C LEU A 79 -14.06 -3.40 -11.25
N ARG A 80 -14.28 -2.09 -11.02
CA ARG A 80 -15.17 -1.28 -11.85
C ARG A 80 -14.60 -1.02 -13.24
N VAL A 81 -13.27 -0.89 -13.33
CA VAL A 81 -12.55 -0.77 -14.60
C VAL A 81 -12.60 -2.09 -15.37
N ILE A 82 -12.41 -3.22 -14.69
CA ILE A 82 -12.44 -4.57 -15.29
C ILE A 82 -13.87 -5.13 -15.27
N LYS A 83 -14.68 -4.70 -16.25
CA LYS A 83 -16.10 -5.06 -16.37
C LYS A 83 -16.39 -6.54 -16.73
N PRO A 84 -15.60 -7.23 -17.58
CA PRO A 84 -15.93 -8.60 -17.96
C PRO A 84 -15.93 -9.54 -16.76
N PRO A 85 -17.03 -10.28 -16.48
CA PRO A 85 -17.11 -11.17 -15.31
C PRO A 85 -16.01 -12.24 -15.28
N SER A 86 -15.55 -12.70 -16.45
CA SER A 86 -14.46 -13.68 -16.57
C SER A 86 -13.10 -13.16 -16.08
N LEU A 87 -12.90 -11.84 -16.05
CA LEU A 87 -11.66 -11.20 -15.63
C LEU A 87 -11.70 -10.69 -14.18
N VAL A 88 -12.82 -10.84 -13.48
CA VAL A 88 -12.97 -10.45 -12.08
C VAL A 88 -11.92 -11.12 -11.17
N PRO A 89 -11.67 -12.46 -11.25
CA PRO A 89 -10.64 -13.10 -10.43
C PRO A 89 -9.22 -12.57 -10.72
N LEU A 90 -8.96 -12.22 -11.98
CA LEU A 90 -7.69 -11.61 -12.38
C LEU A 90 -7.52 -10.24 -11.73
N ALA A 91 -8.58 -9.43 -11.69
CA ALA A 91 -8.57 -8.11 -11.08
C ALA A 91 -8.35 -8.15 -9.56
N THR A 92 -9.06 -9.02 -8.85
CA THR A 92 -9.06 -9.04 -7.37
C THR A 92 -7.93 -9.86 -6.76
N ILE A 93 -7.53 -10.94 -7.44
CA ILE A 93 -6.55 -11.89 -6.91
C ILE A 93 -5.29 -11.83 -7.76
N GLY A 94 -5.43 -11.92 -9.08
CA GLY A 94 -4.29 -12.01 -10.00
C GLY A 94 -3.36 -10.79 -9.91
N ILE A 95 -3.88 -9.58 -10.09
CA ILE A 95 -3.08 -8.34 -10.08
C ILE A 95 -2.37 -8.13 -8.73
N PRO A 96 -3.05 -8.18 -7.57
CA PRO A 96 -2.38 -8.02 -6.27
C PRO A 96 -1.35 -9.13 -5.99
N THR A 97 -1.66 -10.37 -6.37
CA THR A 97 -0.73 -11.50 -6.19
C THR A 97 0.51 -11.31 -7.05
N LEU A 98 0.36 -10.90 -8.31
CA LEU A 98 1.48 -10.63 -9.20
C LEU A 98 2.35 -9.48 -8.66
N ALA A 99 1.73 -8.39 -8.19
CA ALA A 99 2.46 -7.28 -7.57
C ALA A 99 3.26 -7.74 -6.34
N MET A 100 2.66 -8.61 -5.51
CA MET A 100 3.35 -9.19 -4.35
C MET A 100 4.51 -10.10 -4.76
N ILE A 101 4.31 -10.96 -5.77
CA ILE A 101 5.37 -11.83 -6.30
C ILE A 101 6.53 -11.00 -6.85
N LEU A 102 6.24 -9.93 -7.62
CA LEU A 102 7.28 -9.03 -8.12
C LEU A 102 8.04 -8.35 -6.98
N LEU A 103 7.35 -7.91 -5.93
CA LEU A 103 7.99 -7.31 -4.75
C LEU A 103 8.86 -8.30 -3.97
N ILE A 104 8.40 -9.55 -3.81
CA ILE A 104 9.19 -10.64 -3.19
C ILE A 104 10.40 -11.00 -4.06
N LEU A 105 10.24 -10.96 -5.40
CA LEU A 105 11.31 -11.25 -6.34
C LEU A 105 12.27 -10.08 -6.58
N LEU A 106 11.97 -8.89 -6.05
CA LEU A 106 12.79 -7.68 -6.15
C LEU A 106 14.29 -7.91 -5.89
N PRO A 107 14.73 -8.57 -4.80
CA PRO A 107 16.15 -8.81 -4.56
C PRO A 107 16.83 -9.73 -5.60
N PHE A 108 16.07 -10.50 -6.37
CA PHE A 108 16.62 -11.45 -7.34
C PHE A 108 16.86 -10.84 -8.72
N TYR A 109 16.05 -9.88 -9.15
CA TYR A 109 16.26 -9.19 -10.43
C TYR A 109 16.96 -7.83 -10.24
N ASP A 110 16.82 -7.19 -9.09
CA ASP A 110 17.51 -5.95 -8.76
C ASP A 110 18.74 -6.21 -7.86
N ARG A 111 19.77 -6.79 -8.49
CA ARG A 111 21.04 -7.19 -7.84
C ARG A 111 22.10 -6.08 -7.77
N GLY A 112 21.70 -4.83 -7.99
CA GLY A 112 22.62 -3.69 -7.95
C GLY A 112 23.33 -3.60 -6.59
N PRO A 113 24.66 -3.35 -6.56
CA PRO A 113 25.39 -3.18 -5.30
C PRO A 113 24.97 -1.89 -4.57
N GLU A 114 24.43 -0.94 -5.33
CA GLU A 114 23.99 0.35 -4.85
C GLU A 114 22.60 0.26 -4.21
N ARG A 115 22.45 0.88 -3.04
CA ARG A 115 21.21 0.82 -2.23
C ARG A 115 20.45 2.13 -2.24
N ARG A 116 21.07 3.22 -2.70
CA ARG A 116 20.44 4.54 -2.79
C ARG A 116 19.34 4.53 -3.86
N PRO A 117 18.09 4.96 -3.54
CA PRO A 117 17.00 5.02 -4.52
C PRO A 117 17.35 5.84 -5.77
N GLU A 118 18.04 6.97 -5.60
CA GLU A 118 18.48 7.86 -6.70
C GLU A 118 19.36 7.18 -7.74
N ARG A 119 20.04 6.10 -7.36
CA ARG A 119 20.95 5.34 -8.21
C ARG A 119 20.31 4.04 -8.75
N ARG A 120 19.04 3.78 -8.43
CA ARG A 120 18.24 2.64 -8.91
C ARG A 120 17.01 3.14 -9.69
N PRO A 121 17.20 3.90 -10.78
CA PRO A 121 16.11 4.63 -11.42
C PRO A 121 14.95 3.74 -11.82
N ILE A 122 15.19 2.53 -12.34
CA ILE A 122 14.14 1.60 -12.79
C ILE A 122 13.27 1.12 -11.61
N ALA A 123 13.88 0.63 -10.53
CA ALA A 123 13.14 0.12 -9.38
C ALA A 123 12.45 1.25 -8.62
N THR A 124 13.09 2.40 -8.51
CA THR A 124 12.50 3.59 -7.88
C THR A 124 11.33 4.13 -8.70
N THR A 125 11.45 4.26 -10.02
CA THR A 125 10.32 4.73 -10.85
C THR A 125 9.17 3.73 -10.84
N ALA A 126 9.44 2.41 -10.90
CA ALA A 126 8.41 1.38 -10.79
C ALA A 126 7.69 1.41 -9.42
N GLY A 127 8.43 1.60 -8.33
CA GLY A 127 7.88 1.75 -6.98
C GLY A 127 7.01 2.99 -6.85
N VAL A 128 7.51 4.15 -7.31
CA VAL A 128 6.75 5.40 -7.32
C VAL A 128 5.50 5.29 -8.19
N PHE A 129 5.60 4.70 -9.38
CA PHE A 129 4.46 4.47 -10.26
C PHE A 129 3.40 3.61 -9.58
N THR A 130 3.81 2.53 -8.91
CA THR A 130 2.89 1.66 -8.16
C THR A 130 2.16 2.43 -7.07
N ILE A 131 2.87 3.26 -6.29
CA ILE A 131 2.27 4.10 -5.24
C ILE A 131 1.27 5.10 -5.84
N VAL A 132 1.65 5.77 -6.94
CA VAL A 132 0.77 6.73 -7.63
C VAL A 132 -0.47 6.04 -8.18
N ALA A 133 -0.33 4.85 -8.77
CA ALA A 133 -1.45 4.07 -9.28
C ALA A 133 -2.43 3.67 -8.16
N ILE A 134 -1.92 3.19 -7.01
CA ILE A 134 -2.75 2.86 -5.85
C ILE A 134 -3.46 4.11 -5.32
N ALA A 135 -2.76 5.23 -5.19
CA ALA A 135 -3.33 6.49 -4.73
C ALA A 135 -4.43 7.00 -5.68
N TYR A 136 -4.19 6.96 -6.99
CA TYR A 136 -5.16 7.36 -8.01
C TYR A 136 -6.41 6.48 -7.97
N LEU A 137 -6.25 5.15 -7.95
CA LEU A 137 -7.37 4.21 -7.88
C LEU A 137 -8.13 4.33 -6.55
N THR A 138 -7.44 4.58 -5.44
CA THR A 138 -8.07 4.84 -4.13
C THR A 138 -8.93 6.10 -4.19
N TYR A 139 -8.42 7.18 -4.77
CA TYR A 139 -9.17 8.43 -4.94
C TYR A 139 -10.40 8.24 -5.83
N ALA A 140 -10.23 7.59 -6.99
CA ALA A 140 -11.33 7.29 -7.90
C ALA A 140 -12.39 6.38 -7.25
N GLY A 141 -11.97 5.33 -6.55
CA GLY A 141 -12.86 4.42 -5.81
C GLY A 141 -13.59 5.10 -4.65
N ALA A 142 -12.96 6.07 -3.98
CA ALA A 142 -13.62 6.87 -2.94
C ALA A 142 -14.77 7.70 -3.54
N GLN A 143 -14.57 8.29 -4.72
CA GLN A 143 -15.57 9.13 -5.40
C GLN A 143 -16.61 8.32 -6.20
N ALA A 144 -16.38 7.02 -6.39
CA ALA A 144 -17.27 6.17 -7.16
C ALA A 144 -18.66 6.04 -6.51
N GLY A 145 -19.71 6.13 -7.34
CA GLY A 145 -21.10 5.89 -6.93
C GLY A 145 -21.45 4.40 -6.75
N ALA A 146 -22.69 4.07 -6.38
CA ALA A 146 -23.12 2.69 -6.19
C ALA A 146 -22.85 1.82 -7.45
N PRO A 147 -22.33 0.59 -7.30
CA PRO A 147 -22.00 -0.30 -8.44
C PRO A 147 -23.23 -0.73 -9.25
N THR A 148 -24.44 -0.54 -8.72
CA THR A 148 -25.72 -0.83 -9.39
C THR A 148 -26.26 0.32 -10.25
N ARG A 149 -25.61 1.50 -10.27
CA ARG A 149 -25.96 2.53 -11.26
C ARG A 149 -25.47 2.08 -12.64
N ILE A 150 -26.41 1.68 -13.49
CA ILE A 150 -26.16 1.48 -14.90
C ILE A 150 -26.21 2.85 -15.59
N ASP A 151 -25.05 3.43 -15.87
CA ASP A 151 -24.92 4.65 -16.70
C ASP A 151 -25.10 4.31 -18.19
N MET A 152 -26.17 3.59 -18.54
CA MET A 152 -26.60 3.46 -19.94
C MET A 152 -27.44 4.69 -20.28
N LYS A 153 -27.03 5.42 -21.31
CA LYS A 153 -27.91 6.40 -21.95
C LYS A 153 -29.15 5.64 -22.43
N ALA A 154 -30.34 6.03 -21.98
CA ALA A 154 -31.58 5.43 -22.46
C ALA A 154 -31.57 5.42 -24.00
N PRO A 155 -31.86 4.28 -24.64
CA PRO A 155 -31.89 4.23 -26.09
C PRO A 155 -32.96 5.23 -26.57
N GLY A 156 -32.58 6.06 -27.55
CA GLY A 156 -33.36 7.23 -27.98
C GLY A 156 -34.68 6.89 -28.69
N ASP A 157 -34.99 5.61 -28.81
CA ASP A 157 -36.14 5.01 -29.50
C ASP A 157 -37.35 4.78 -28.59
N LEU A 158 -37.24 4.98 -27.27
CA LEU A 158 -38.35 4.83 -26.32
C LEU A 158 -39.06 6.15 -25.98
N ARG A 159 -38.99 7.14 -26.87
CA ARG A 159 -39.85 8.34 -26.87
C ARG A 159 -40.65 8.37 -28.17
N GLY A 160 -41.66 7.54 -28.23
CA GLY A 160 -42.65 7.47 -29.31
C GLY A 160 -43.89 6.76 -28.80
#